data_AF-A0A7S3STU7-F1
#
_entry.id   AF-A0A7S3STU7-F1
#
_cell.length_a   1.000
_cell.length_b   1.000
_cell.length_c   1.000
_cell.angle_alpha   90.00
_cell.angle_beta   90.00
_cell.angle_gamma   90.00
#
_symmetry.space_group_name_H-M   'P 1'
#
loop_
_entity.id
_entity.type
_entity.pdbx_description
1 polymer ?
#
loop_
_entity_poly.entity_id
_entity_poly.type
_entity_poly.pdbx_seq_one_letter_code
_entity_poly.pdbx_strand_id
1 'polypeptide(L)'
;MENQRLAAELEQRQQQQQELQRAVAAEEEMRLGLEEQYASLEAEVEGKTRKLKRLWTKYQAAQADILDVQKEFQREKEDLLDTIRELSRQLKLRQLLMSASIPIEQLSKIERCSEWDDANEQWRISRLHFAGNPCAQRGDRRPPPAGYGGGPLRARAAAAGGKPTRPYSAVKAMSSVYFSYSNPAPSPEYDGEVS
;
A
#
# COMPACT_ATOMS: atom_id res chain seq x y z
N MET A 1 -6.82 -90.79 46.09
CA MET A 1 -7.81 -89.75 46.47
C MET A 1 -7.17 -88.36 46.61
N GLU A 2 -5.98 -88.21 47.22
CA GLU A 2 -5.32 -86.89 47.36
C GLU A 2 -4.88 -86.24 46.04
N ASN A 3 -4.34 -87.01 45.09
CA ASN A 3 -3.94 -86.49 43.77
C ASN A 3 -5.10 -85.83 43.00
N GLN A 4 -6.33 -86.34 43.14
CA GLN A 4 -7.52 -85.76 42.51
C GLN A 4 -7.93 -84.42 43.17
N ARG A 5 -7.69 -84.25 44.47
CA ARG A 5 -7.97 -82.99 45.19
C ARG A 5 -6.97 -81.91 44.83
N LEU A 6 -5.69 -82.25 44.72
CA LEU A 6 -4.63 -81.34 44.29
C LEU A 6 -4.83 -80.89 42.83
N ALA A 7 -5.25 -81.79 41.95
CA ALA A 7 -5.60 -81.45 40.56
C ALA A 7 -6.76 -80.45 40.49
N ALA A 8 -7.83 -80.67 41.27
CA ALA A 8 -8.96 -79.76 41.34
C ALA A 8 -8.59 -78.38 41.91
N GLU A 9 -7.72 -78.31 42.92
CA GLU A 9 -7.23 -77.03 43.47
C GLU A 9 -6.37 -76.26 42.45
N LEU A 10 -5.52 -76.95 41.69
CA LEU A 10 -4.73 -76.35 40.62
C LEU A 10 -5.62 -75.81 39.49
N GLU A 11 -6.64 -76.57 39.09
CA GLU A 11 -7.62 -76.11 38.09
C GLU A 11 -8.37 -74.87 38.57
N GLN A 12 -8.82 -74.84 39.84
CA GLN A 12 -9.48 -73.66 40.41
C GLN A 12 -8.56 -72.43 40.43
N ARG A 13 -7.29 -72.60 40.81
CA ARG A 13 -6.31 -71.50 40.76
C ARG A 13 -6.04 -71.03 39.34
N GLN A 14 -5.95 -71.95 38.38
CA GLN A 14 -5.78 -71.61 36.98
C GLN A 14 -6.99 -70.84 36.43
N GLN A 15 -8.21 -71.24 36.78
CA GLN A 15 -9.43 -70.54 36.40
C GLN A 15 -9.48 -69.13 36.99
N GLN A 16 -9.22 -68.98 38.29
CA GLN A 16 -9.15 -67.67 38.95
C GLN A 16 -8.08 -66.78 38.32
N GLN A 17 -6.91 -67.33 38.01
CA GLN A 17 -5.82 -66.59 37.38
C GLN A 17 -6.18 -66.15 35.96
N GLN A 18 -6.88 -66.99 35.20
CA GLN A 18 -7.39 -66.63 33.87
C GLN A 18 -8.49 -65.56 33.93
N GLU A 19 -9.40 -65.64 34.90
CA GLU A 19 -10.43 -64.62 35.10
C GLU A 19 -9.83 -63.26 35.47
N LEU A 20 -8.84 -63.25 36.38
CA LEU A 20 -8.09 -62.04 36.72
C LEU A 20 -7.34 -61.48 35.50
N GLN A 21 -6.68 -62.33 34.72
CA GLN A 21 -6.00 -61.90 33.49
C GLN A 21 -6.98 -61.31 32.46
N ARG A 22 -8.17 -61.90 32.30
CA ARG A 22 -9.20 -61.37 31.40
C ARG A 22 -9.76 -60.03 31.89
N ALA A 23 -9.96 -59.88 33.21
CA ALA A 23 -10.42 -58.63 33.80
C ALA A 23 -9.39 -57.51 33.60
N VAL A 24 -8.10 -57.80 33.85
CA VAL A 24 -7.01 -56.85 33.60
C VAL A 24 -6.92 -56.49 32.12
N ALA A 25 -6.97 -57.47 31.22
CA ALA A 25 -6.94 -57.22 29.78
C ALA A 25 -8.13 -56.35 29.32
N ALA A 26 -9.34 -56.59 29.85
CA ALA A 26 -10.50 -55.77 29.54
C ALA A 26 -10.36 -54.32 30.07
N GLU A 27 -9.79 -54.14 31.26
CA GLU A 27 -9.51 -52.81 31.81
C GLU A 27 -8.44 -52.08 30.98
N GLU A 28 -7.39 -52.78 30.56
CA GLU A 28 -6.36 -52.24 29.67
C GLU A 28 -6.92 -51.85 28.31
N GLU A 29 -7.78 -52.67 27.70
CA GLU A 29 -8.48 -52.34 26.44
C GLU A 29 -9.37 -51.11 26.59
N MET A 30 -10.15 -51.02 27.68
CA MET A 30 -10.99 -49.85 27.96
C MET A 30 -10.16 -48.58 28.16
N ARG A 31 -9.02 -48.70 28.86
CA ARG A 31 -8.08 -47.61 29.08
C ARG A 31 -7.47 -47.14 27.76
N LEU A 32 -7.00 -48.06 26.92
CA LEU A 32 -6.45 -47.76 25.60
C LEU A 32 -7.48 -47.06 24.71
N GLY A 33 -8.72 -47.57 24.67
CA GLY A 33 -9.80 -46.94 23.92
C GLY A 33 -10.07 -45.51 24.39
N LEU A 34 -10.03 -45.25 25.70
CA LEU A 34 -10.19 -43.90 26.25
C LEU A 34 -9.02 -42.98 25.86
N GLU A 35 -7.78 -43.46 25.95
CA GLU A 35 -6.59 -42.72 25.53
C GLU A 35 -6.64 -42.35 24.03
N GLU A 36 -7.10 -43.25 23.17
CA GLU A 36 -7.31 -42.97 21.73
C GLU A 36 -8.36 -41.89 21.48
N GLN A 37 -9.49 -41.93 22.20
CA GLN A 37 -10.53 -40.90 22.08
C GLN A 37 -10.01 -39.51 22.51
N TYR A 38 -9.24 -39.45 23.61
CA TYR A 38 -8.63 -38.19 24.06
C TYR A 38 -7.58 -37.68 23.08
N ALA A 39 -6.71 -38.55 22.56
CA ALA A 39 -5.72 -38.17 21.56
C ALA A 39 -6.38 -37.61 20.28
N SER A 40 -7.49 -38.20 19.85
CA SER A 40 -8.29 -37.71 18.71
C SER A 40 -8.86 -36.30 18.98
N LEU A 41 -9.45 -36.10 20.16
CA LEU A 41 -10.01 -34.81 20.57
C LEU A 41 -8.92 -33.72 20.64
N GLU A 42 -7.77 -34.02 21.22
CA GLU A 42 -6.62 -33.11 21.30
C GLU A 42 -6.12 -32.73 19.90
N ALA A 43 -5.96 -33.70 19.00
CA ALA A 43 -5.57 -33.44 17.62
C ALA A 43 -6.55 -32.51 16.89
N GLU A 44 -7.86 -32.65 17.13
CA GLU A 44 -8.87 -31.74 16.59
C GLU A 44 -8.73 -30.32 17.14
N VAL A 45 -8.59 -30.18 18.47
CA VAL A 45 -8.44 -28.89 19.15
C VAL A 45 -7.18 -28.18 18.64
N GLU A 46 -6.07 -28.89 18.53
CA GLU A 46 -4.84 -28.36 17.96
C GLU A 46 -5.03 -27.94 16.50
N GLY A 47 -5.70 -28.76 15.69
CA GLY A 47 -6.00 -28.45 14.30
C GLY A 47 -6.82 -27.18 14.15
N LYS A 48 -7.89 -27.02 14.95
CA LYS A 48 -8.74 -25.83 14.98
C LYS A 48 -7.95 -24.61 15.48
N THR A 49 -7.16 -24.75 16.54
CA THR A 49 -6.33 -23.69 17.10
C THR A 49 -5.27 -23.20 16.11
N ARG A 50 -4.59 -24.11 15.39
CA ARG A 50 -3.62 -23.76 14.35
C ARG A 50 -4.28 -23.00 13.20
N LYS A 51 -5.47 -23.41 12.76
CA LYS A 51 -6.23 -22.70 11.73
C LYS A 51 -6.62 -21.29 12.21
N LEU A 52 -7.11 -21.17 13.44
CA LEU A 52 -7.49 -19.89 14.02
C LEU A 52 -6.29 -18.94 14.10
N LYS A 53 -5.14 -19.39 14.61
CA LYS A 53 -3.90 -18.60 14.65
C LYS A 53 -3.50 -18.09 13.26
N ARG A 54 -3.57 -18.95 12.23
CA ARG A 54 -3.27 -18.55 10.84
C ARG A 54 -4.24 -17.49 10.31
N LEU A 55 -5.53 -17.66 10.56
CA LEU A 55 -6.55 -16.70 10.13
C LEU A 55 -6.39 -15.36 10.88
N TRP A 56 -6.10 -15.41 12.17
CA TRP A 56 -5.82 -14.23 12.97
C TRP A 56 -4.63 -13.44 12.43
N THR A 57 -3.51 -14.12 12.12
CA THR A 57 -2.35 -13.45 11.50
C THR A 57 -2.71 -12.80 10.17
N LYS A 58 -3.49 -13.48 9.31
CA LYS A 58 -3.94 -12.91 8.04
C LYS A 58 -4.87 -11.71 8.24
N TYR A 59 -5.76 -11.78 9.22
CA TYR A 59 -6.65 -10.69 9.58
C TYR A 59 -5.88 -9.47 10.05
N GLN A 60 -4.94 -9.66 10.97
CA GLN A 60 -4.08 -8.59 11.49
C GLN A 60 -3.22 -7.97 10.37
N ALA A 61 -2.67 -8.78 9.47
CA ALA A 61 -1.95 -8.29 8.30
C ALA A 61 -2.85 -7.43 7.39
N ALA A 62 -4.04 -7.93 7.04
CA ALA A 62 -4.99 -7.17 6.22
C ALA A 62 -5.47 -5.87 6.91
N GLN A 63 -5.62 -5.89 8.24
CA GLN A 63 -5.96 -4.70 9.02
C GLN A 63 -4.83 -3.67 8.99
N ALA A 64 -3.58 -4.11 9.11
CA ALA A 64 -2.41 -3.24 8.96
C ALA A 64 -2.31 -2.66 7.55
N ASP A 65 -2.48 -3.49 6.52
CA ASP A 65 -2.48 -3.05 5.11
C ASP A 65 -3.52 -1.95 4.85
N ILE A 66 -4.72 -2.07 5.42
CA ILE A 66 -5.76 -1.04 5.31
C ILE A 66 -5.29 0.29 5.92
N LEU A 67 -4.68 0.26 7.10
CA LEU A 67 -4.20 1.46 7.78
C LEU A 67 -3.05 2.11 7.00
N ASP A 68 -2.14 1.30 6.47
CA ASP A 68 -1.02 1.78 5.67
C ASP A 68 -1.52 2.44 4.38
N VAL A 69 -2.44 1.81 3.64
CA VAL A 69 -3.06 2.39 2.44
C VAL A 69 -3.80 3.69 2.75
N GLN A 70 -4.55 3.75 3.86
CA GLN A 70 -5.24 4.98 4.27
C GLN A 70 -4.26 6.12 4.56
N LYS A 71 -3.12 5.82 5.20
CA LYS A 71 -2.07 6.79 5.49
C LYS A 71 -1.36 7.27 4.24
N GLU A 72 -1.05 6.37 3.31
CA GLU A 72 -0.47 6.71 2.02
C GLU A 72 -1.42 7.61 1.22
N PHE A 73 -2.69 7.23 1.11
CA PHE A 73 -3.70 8.02 0.43
C PHE A 73 -3.85 9.43 1.03
N GLN A 74 -3.80 9.55 2.36
CA GLN A 74 -3.88 10.84 3.02
C GLN A 74 -2.66 11.72 2.71
N ARG A 75 -1.46 11.14 2.64
CA ARG A 75 -0.24 11.86 2.25
C ARG A 75 -0.31 12.33 0.79
N GLU A 76 -0.70 11.44 -0.13
CA GLU A 76 -0.86 11.79 -1.54
C GLU A 76 -1.87 12.92 -1.72
N LYS A 77 -2.99 12.87 -0.98
CA LYS A 77 -3.97 13.95 -0.97
C LYS A 77 -3.37 15.26 -0.48
N GLU A 78 -2.57 15.25 0.57
CA GLU A 78 -1.88 16.44 1.09
C GLU A 78 -0.92 17.02 0.06
N ASP A 79 -0.10 16.18 -0.59
CA ASP A 79 0.83 16.59 -1.65
C ASP A 79 0.10 17.21 -2.86
N LEU A 80 -1.04 16.62 -3.26
CA LEU A 80 -1.88 17.17 -4.32
C LEU A 80 -2.48 18.52 -3.92
N LEU A 81 -2.96 18.66 -2.67
CA LEU A 81 -3.50 19.92 -2.17
C LEU A 81 -2.42 21.01 -2.11
N ASP A 82 -1.20 20.67 -1.72
CA ASP A 82 -0.08 21.61 -1.70
C ASP A 82 0.33 22.04 -3.11
N THR A 83 0.30 21.11 -4.08
CA THR A 83 0.48 21.43 -5.49
C THR A 83 -0.59 22.40 -6.00
N ILE A 84 -1.87 22.17 -5.66
CA ILE A 84 -2.98 23.07 -6.04
C ILE A 84 -2.78 24.46 -5.42
N ARG A 85 -2.38 24.53 -4.15
CA ARG A 85 -2.11 25.79 -3.45
C ARG A 85 -0.96 26.56 -4.09
N GLU A 86 0.12 25.86 -4.44
CA GLU A 86 1.28 26.41 -5.14
C GLU A 86 0.87 26.99 -6.49
N LEU A 87 0.24 26.18 -7.35
CA LEU A 87 -0.21 26.61 -8.67
C LEU A 87 -1.19 27.79 -8.59
N SER A 88 -2.10 27.78 -7.61
CA SER A 88 -3.02 28.89 -7.37
C SER A 88 -2.28 30.18 -7.01
N ARG A 89 -1.23 30.09 -6.19
CA ARG A 89 -0.41 31.25 -5.82
C ARG A 89 0.33 31.79 -7.03
N GLN A 90 0.92 30.91 -7.84
CA GLN A 90 1.63 31.33 -9.04
C GLN A 90 0.69 31.93 -10.10
N LEU A 91 -0.52 31.38 -10.25
CA LEU A 91 -1.54 31.93 -11.15
C LEU A 91 -1.93 33.34 -10.71
N LYS A 92 -2.24 33.53 -9.42
CA LYS A 92 -2.57 34.85 -8.87
C LYS A 92 -1.43 35.85 -9.06
N LEU A 93 -0.18 35.43 -8.83
CA LEU A 93 0.99 36.28 -9.07
C LEU A 93 1.10 36.70 -10.54
N ARG A 94 0.94 35.76 -11.47
CA ARG A 94 0.97 36.05 -12.92
C ARG A 94 -0.16 36.99 -13.32
N GLN A 95 -1.37 36.80 -12.79
CA GLN A 95 -2.52 37.69 -13.01
C GLN A 95 -2.23 39.11 -12.50
N LEU A 96 -1.68 39.25 -11.30
CA LEU A 96 -1.28 40.56 -10.76
C LEU A 96 -0.22 41.23 -11.63
N LEU A 97 0.82 40.49 -12.05
CA LEU A 97 1.86 41.01 -12.93
C LEU A 97 1.25 41.49 -14.27
N MET A 98 0.36 40.70 -14.87
CA MET A 98 -0.35 41.11 -16.09
C MET A 98 -1.16 42.38 -15.88
N SER A 99 -1.93 42.46 -14.79
CA SER A 99 -2.74 43.65 -14.47
C SER A 99 -1.92 44.92 -14.23
N ALA A 100 -0.72 44.78 -13.67
CA ALA A 100 0.17 45.90 -13.38
C ALA A 100 0.95 46.38 -14.62
N SER A 101 1.21 45.49 -15.58
CA SER A 101 2.08 45.76 -16.73
C SER A 101 1.34 45.98 -18.05
N ILE A 102 0.12 45.46 -18.21
CA ILE A 102 -0.64 45.49 -19.45
C ILE A 102 -2.01 46.14 -19.20
N PRO A 103 -2.35 47.24 -19.90
CA PRO A 103 -3.69 47.81 -19.85
C PRO A 103 -4.76 46.79 -20.27
N ILE A 104 -5.90 46.78 -19.57
CA ILE A 104 -6.94 45.75 -19.71
C ILE A 104 -7.46 45.59 -21.14
N GLU A 105 -7.54 46.69 -21.90
CA GLU A 105 -7.96 46.67 -23.30
C GLU A 105 -7.03 45.87 -24.22
N GLN A 106 -5.73 45.90 -23.93
CA GLN A 106 -4.73 45.15 -24.69
C GLN A 106 -4.75 43.68 -24.31
N LEU A 107 -4.98 43.36 -23.03
CA LEU A 107 -5.18 41.99 -22.56
C LEU A 107 -6.36 41.33 -23.29
N SER A 108 -7.53 42.00 -23.34
CA SER A 108 -8.71 41.49 -24.05
C SER A 108 -8.52 41.35 -25.56
N LYS A 109 -7.60 42.11 -26.17
CA LYS A 109 -7.22 41.90 -27.58
C LYS A 109 -6.36 40.65 -27.74
N ILE A 110 -5.42 40.40 -26.83
CA ILE A 110 -4.55 39.23 -26.83
C ILE A 110 -5.38 37.95 -26.61
N GLU A 111 -6.28 37.94 -25.63
CA GLU A 111 -7.16 36.79 -25.34
C GLU A 111 -8.03 36.41 -26.55
N ARG A 112 -8.56 37.39 -27.28
CA ARG A 112 -9.34 37.14 -28.51
C ARG A 112 -8.50 36.61 -29.67
N CYS A 113 -7.19 36.81 -29.63
CA CYS A 113 -6.27 36.37 -30.67
C CYS A 113 -5.49 35.10 -30.26
N SER A 114 -5.67 34.59 -29.03
CA SER A 114 -4.99 33.38 -28.58
C SER A 114 -5.80 32.14 -28.93
N GLU A 115 -5.16 31.21 -29.62
CA GLU A 115 -5.70 29.91 -30.00
C GLU A 115 -4.84 28.83 -29.37
N TRP A 116 -5.48 27.81 -28.78
CA TRP A 116 -4.78 26.65 -28.24
C TRP A 116 -4.48 25.65 -29.35
N ASP A 117 -3.22 25.28 -29.52
CA ASP A 117 -2.79 24.24 -30.43
C ASP A 117 -2.55 22.93 -29.68
N ASP A 118 -3.51 22.01 -29.80
CA ASP A 118 -3.51 20.71 -29.12
C ASP A 118 -2.37 19.80 -29.60
N ALA A 119 -1.94 19.93 -30.86
CA ALA A 119 -0.91 19.07 -31.44
C ALA A 119 0.51 19.35 -30.90
N ASN A 120 0.76 20.59 -30.46
CA ASN A 120 2.05 21.01 -29.92
C ASN A 120 1.97 21.43 -28.44
N GLU A 121 0.80 21.31 -27.83
CA GLU A 121 0.50 21.72 -26.45
C GLU A 121 0.93 23.18 -26.13
N GLN A 122 0.68 24.10 -27.07
CA GLN A 122 1.14 25.48 -26.97
C GLN A 122 0.05 26.50 -27.33
N TRP A 123 0.08 27.66 -26.66
CA TRP A 123 -0.72 28.81 -27.05
C TRP A 123 -0.10 29.49 -28.28
N ARG A 124 -0.89 29.67 -29.34
CA ARG A 124 -0.53 30.47 -30.52
C ARG A 124 -1.31 31.78 -30.50
N ILE A 125 -0.62 32.90 -30.66
CA ILE A 125 -1.27 34.21 -30.80
C ILE A 125 -1.37 34.54 -32.28
N SER A 126 -2.58 34.53 -32.82
CA SER A 126 -2.89 34.94 -34.18
C SER A 126 -2.46 36.39 -34.40
N ARG A 127 -1.94 36.70 -35.60
CA ARG A 127 -1.50 38.07 -35.99
C ARG A 127 -0.30 38.64 -35.22
N LEU A 128 0.52 37.79 -34.57
CA LEU A 128 1.72 38.20 -33.86
C LEU A 128 2.73 38.98 -34.75
N HIS A 129 2.80 38.68 -36.04
CA HIS A 129 3.67 39.36 -37.01
C HIS A 129 3.32 40.84 -37.25
N PHE A 130 2.12 41.28 -36.86
CA PHE A 130 1.73 42.69 -36.89
C PHE A 130 2.08 43.43 -35.60
N ALA A 131 2.41 42.72 -34.51
CA ALA A 131 2.91 43.36 -33.31
C ALA A 131 4.34 43.86 -33.58
N GLY A 132 4.56 45.17 -33.49
CA GLY A 132 5.84 45.83 -33.81
C GLY A 132 7.03 45.47 -32.88
N ASN A 133 6.92 44.41 -32.09
CA ASN A 133 8.01 43.86 -31.31
C ASN A 133 8.57 42.63 -32.05
N PRO A 134 9.80 42.69 -32.61
CA PRO A 134 10.40 41.55 -33.31
C PRO A 134 10.80 40.47 -32.31
N CYS A 135 9.85 39.61 -31.93
CA CYS A 135 10.07 38.50 -31.00
C CYS A 135 10.94 37.36 -31.58
N ALA A 136 11.35 37.44 -32.85
CA ALA A 136 12.11 36.39 -33.53
C ALA A 136 13.62 36.69 -33.75
N GLN A 137 14.19 37.77 -33.22
CA GLN A 137 15.59 38.16 -33.56
C GLN A 137 16.51 38.53 -32.40
N ARG A 138 16.14 38.27 -31.13
CA ARG A 138 17.07 38.50 -30.00
C ARG A 138 17.87 37.27 -29.56
N GLY A 139 17.86 36.19 -30.36
CA GLY A 139 18.60 34.95 -30.07
C GLY A 139 19.93 34.77 -30.81
N ASP A 140 20.10 35.33 -32.02
CA ASP A 140 21.17 34.85 -32.93
C ASP A 140 21.96 35.92 -33.69
N ARG A 141 21.95 37.19 -33.26
CA ARG A 141 22.80 38.22 -33.88
C ARG A 141 23.60 39.02 -32.86
N ARG A 142 24.60 38.36 -32.26
CA ARG A 142 25.81 39.07 -31.88
C ARG A 142 27.03 38.18 -32.17
N PRO A 143 27.77 38.39 -33.26
CA PRO A 143 29.05 37.71 -33.41
C PRO A 143 29.99 38.19 -32.29
N PRO A 144 30.81 37.28 -31.70
CA PRO A 144 31.80 37.67 -30.72
C PRO A 144 32.83 38.63 -31.35
N PRO A 145 33.29 39.66 -30.62
CA PRO A 145 34.34 40.54 -31.13
C PRO A 145 35.62 39.72 -31.40
N ALA A 146 36.21 39.94 -32.57
CA ALA A 146 37.46 39.32 -33.00
C ALA A 146 38.65 39.89 -32.22
N GLY A 147 39.44 39.00 -31.57
CA GLY A 147 40.70 39.31 -30.88
C GLY A 147 40.48 39.93 -29.49
N TYR A 148 41.08 39.48 -28.39
CA TYR A 148 42.45 39.05 -28.15
C TYR A 148 42.51 37.91 -27.11
N GLY A 149 43.54 37.08 -27.20
CA GLY A 149 43.61 35.74 -26.59
C GLY A 149 44.05 35.63 -25.13
N GLY A 150 44.22 34.36 -24.73
CA GLY A 150 44.81 33.90 -23.46
C GLY A 150 43.83 33.03 -22.67
N GLY A 151 43.83 31.71 -22.85
CA GLY A 151 44.56 30.80 -21.95
C GLY A 151 43.62 29.74 -21.34
N PRO A 152 44.12 28.62 -20.77
CA PRO A 152 43.62 27.29 -21.15
C PRO A 152 42.88 26.46 -20.08
N LEU A 153 42.26 25.37 -20.57
CA LEU A 153 42.05 24.04 -19.94
C LEU A 153 41.40 23.96 -18.55
N ARG A 154 40.20 23.37 -18.51
CA ARG A 154 39.90 22.30 -17.53
C ARG A 154 38.85 21.31 -18.05
N ALA A 155 39.26 20.05 -18.09
CA ALA A 155 38.44 18.89 -18.40
C ALA A 155 37.67 18.38 -17.17
N ARG A 156 36.54 17.71 -17.43
CA ARG A 156 35.81 16.65 -16.68
C ARG A 156 34.30 16.90 -16.81
N ALA A 157 33.42 15.92 -16.90
CA ALA A 157 33.52 14.49 -17.13
C ALA A 157 32.11 14.05 -17.58
N ALA A 158 32.03 13.07 -18.47
CA ALA A 158 30.77 12.39 -18.75
C ALA A 158 30.42 11.51 -17.54
N ALA A 159 29.18 11.62 -17.04
CA ALA A 159 28.58 10.62 -16.16
C ALA A 159 27.06 10.54 -16.42
N ALA A 160 26.70 9.33 -16.84
CA ALA A 160 25.41 8.70 -17.00
C ALA A 160 24.18 9.22 -16.22
N GLY A 161 23.03 9.10 -16.88
CA GLY A 161 21.88 8.42 -16.28
C GLY A 161 20.73 9.30 -15.80
N GLY A 162 19.85 9.72 -16.71
CA GLY A 162 18.50 10.21 -16.38
C GLY A 162 17.46 9.41 -17.16
N LYS A 163 16.64 8.62 -16.46
CA LYS A 163 15.56 7.80 -17.04
C LYS A 163 14.47 8.72 -17.66
N PRO A 164 13.83 8.32 -18.78
CA PRO A 164 12.68 9.05 -19.29
C PRO A 164 11.46 8.80 -18.41
N THR A 165 10.95 9.84 -17.76
CA THR A 165 9.65 9.85 -17.09
C THR A 165 8.54 9.78 -18.13
N ARG A 166 7.68 8.76 -18.01
CA ARG A 166 6.48 8.53 -18.83
C ARG A 166 5.41 9.60 -18.53
N PRO A 167 4.65 10.08 -19.52
CA PRO A 167 3.51 10.95 -19.28
C PRO A 167 2.34 10.12 -18.73
N TYR A 168 1.83 10.51 -17.56
CA TYR A 168 0.63 9.90 -16.98
C TYR A 168 -0.61 10.52 -17.63
N SER A 169 -1.47 9.66 -18.14
CA SER A 169 -2.70 9.97 -18.86
C SER A 169 -3.80 10.55 -17.96
N ALA A 170 -4.64 11.38 -18.58
CA ALA A 170 -5.79 12.11 -18.05
C ALA A 170 -6.66 11.35 -17.03
N VAL A 171 -6.92 11.99 -15.89
CA VAL A 171 -7.95 11.56 -14.93
C VAL A 171 -9.22 12.39 -15.16
N LYS A 172 -10.26 11.65 -15.57
CA LYS A 172 -11.63 12.09 -15.78
C LYS A 172 -12.25 12.62 -14.47
N ALA A 173 -13.02 13.70 -14.59
CA ALA A 173 -13.75 14.34 -13.50
C ALA A 173 -14.55 13.33 -12.65
N MET A 174 -14.25 13.26 -11.35
CA MET A 174 -15.12 12.63 -10.37
C MET A 174 -15.53 13.64 -9.31
N SER A 175 -16.85 13.73 -9.15
CA SER A 175 -17.60 14.51 -8.18
C SER A 175 -17.04 14.35 -6.76
N SER A 176 -16.81 15.49 -6.10
CA SER A 176 -16.37 15.59 -4.70
C SER A 176 -17.41 14.99 -3.75
N VAL A 177 -17.11 13.82 -3.18
CA VAL A 177 -17.72 13.33 -1.95
C VAL A 177 -16.60 13.19 -0.92
N TYR A 178 -16.56 14.13 0.02
CA TYR A 178 -15.56 14.19 1.08
C TYR A 178 -15.90 13.12 2.13
N PHE A 179 -15.16 12.00 2.14
CA PHE A 179 -15.23 11.02 3.23
C PHE A 179 -14.01 11.21 4.13
N SER A 180 -14.15 11.99 5.20
CA SER A 180 -13.20 11.97 6.30
C SER A 180 -13.53 10.78 7.18
N TYR A 181 -12.69 9.74 7.17
CA TYR A 181 -12.81 8.66 8.14
C TYR A 181 -12.47 9.23 9.52
N SER A 182 -13.51 9.50 10.32
CA SER A 182 -13.36 9.68 11.76
C SER A 182 -12.87 8.35 12.31
N ASN A 183 -11.61 8.29 12.72
CA ASN A 183 -10.98 7.13 13.34
C ASN A 183 -11.83 6.73 14.57
N PRO A 184 -12.61 5.64 14.55
CA PRO A 184 -13.32 5.22 15.74
C PRO A 184 -12.26 4.79 16.77
N ALA A 185 -12.40 5.32 17.99
CA ALA A 185 -11.50 5.01 19.10
C ALA A 185 -11.25 3.49 19.21
N PRO A 186 -10.04 3.06 19.59
CA PRO A 186 -9.76 1.64 19.78
C PRO A 186 -10.76 1.07 20.79
N SER A 187 -11.48 0.01 20.37
CA SER A 187 -12.46 -0.71 21.20
C SER A 187 -11.81 -1.14 22.51
N PRO A 188 -12.51 -1.07 23.65
CA PRO A 188 -11.97 -1.53 24.92
C PRO A 188 -11.66 -3.03 24.84
N GLU A 189 -10.45 -3.40 25.24
CA GLU A 189 -10.03 -4.80 25.43
C GLU A 189 -11.03 -5.49 26.34
N TYR A 190 -11.70 -6.52 25.82
CA TYR A 190 -12.57 -7.39 26.61
C TYR A 190 -11.67 -8.39 27.32
N ASP A 191 -11.28 -8.08 28.55
CA ASP A 191 -10.71 -9.04 29.49
C ASP A 191 -11.83 -10.00 29.92
N GLY A 192 -11.90 -11.14 29.24
CA GLY A 192 -12.79 -12.23 29.61
C GLY A 192 -12.28 -12.92 30.87
N GLU A 193 -12.73 -12.46 32.04
CA GLU A 193 -12.64 -13.23 33.27
C GLU A 193 -13.44 -14.53 33.12
N VAL A 194 -12.74 -15.66 33.20
CA VAL A 194 -13.30 -17.01 33.25
C VAL A 194 -13.74 -17.28 34.69
N SER A 195 -15.04 -17.48 34.90
CA SER A 195 -15.60 -18.15 36.10
C SER A 195 -15.82 -19.63 35.83
#